data_AF-A0A848HQ40-F1
#
_entry.id   AF-A0A848HQ40-F1
#
_cell.length_a   1.000
_cell.length_b   1.000
_cell.length_c   1.000
_cell.angle_alpha   90.00
_cell.angle_beta   90.00
_cell.angle_gamma   90.00
#
_symmetry.space_group_name_H-M   'P 1'
#
loop_
_entity.id
_entity.type
_entity.pdbx_description
1 polymer ?
#
loop_
_entity_poly.entity_id
_entity_poly.type
_entity_poly.pdbx_seq_one_letter_code
_entity_poly.pdbx_strand_id
1 'polypeptide(L)'
;MTAAALPATLVTGASAAAREAGIQASLARAGQGGSAAVILEGLPDPRSILTPSSSLEVHRVAPGCVCCSGNLVLRVTLNRVLRRRPERLYIGLASTEHLDQLRSWLQQPPYDQLLELTPDLST
;
A
#
# COMPACT_ATOMS: atom_id res chain seq x y z
N MET A 1 6.55 -18.69 18.02
CA MET A 1 5.42 -17.76 17.77
C MET A 1 5.66 -17.15 16.39
N THR A 2 5.02 -17.67 15.35
CA THR A 2 5.04 -17.06 14.02
C THR A 2 4.34 -15.71 14.13
N ALA A 3 5.01 -14.63 13.76
CA ALA A 3 4.38 -13.32 13.68
C ALA A 3 3.20 -13.41 12.69
N ALA A 4 2.06 -12.80 13.03
CA ALA A 4 0.94 -12.72 12.09
C ALA A 4 1.38 -12.01 10.81
N ALA A 5 0.90 -12.49 9.66
CA ALA A 5 1.16 -11.85 8.38
C ALA A 5 0.58 -10.42 8.38
N LEU A 6 1.25 -9.50 7.69
CA LEU A 6 0.86 -8.10 7.63
C LEU A 6 -0.37 -7.94 6.72
N PRO A 7 -1.52 -7.44 7.22
CA PRO A 7 -2.65 -7.11 6.38
C PRO A 7 -2.27 -6.07 5.32
N ALA A 8 -2.46 -6.42 4.05
CA ALA A 8 -2.13 -5.59 2.90
C ALA A 8 -3.37 -5.38 2.02
N THR A 9 -3.76 -4.12 1.85
CA THR A 9 -4.92 -3.72 1.05
C THR A 9 -4.46 -3.03 -0.24
N LEU A 10 -4.89 -3.56 -1.39
CA LEU A 10 -4.75 -2.86 -2.66
C LEU A 10 -5.84 -1.80 -2.78
N VAL A 11 -5.47 -0.59 -3.15
CA VAL A 11 -6.39 0.55 -3.24
C VAL A 11 -6.41 1.10 -4.65
N THR A 12 -7.60 1.17 -5.24
CA THR A 12 -7.82 1.70 -6.58
C THR A 12 -8.88 2.81 -6.52
N GLY A 13 -8.83 3.74 -7.47
CA GLY A 13 -9.75 4.88 -7.46
C GLY A 13 -9.51 5.82 -8.62
N ALA A 14 -10.54 6.59 -8.97
CA ALA A 14 -10.54 7.48 -10.15
C ALA A 14 -9.49 8.60 -10.10
N SER A 15 -8.95 8.91 -8.91
CA SER A 15 -7.88 9.91 -8.72
C SER A 15 -6.99 9.57 -7.53
N ALA A 16 -5.83 10.23 -7.44
CA ALA A 16 -4.97 10.14 -6.25
C ALA A 16 -5.73 10.54 -4.97
N ALA A 17 -6.47 11.65 -5.02
CA ALA A 17 -7.28 12.14 -3.91
C ALA A 17 -8.35 11.13 -3.47
N ALA A 18 -9.01 10.45 -4.42
CA ALA A 18 -10.02 9.43 -4.10
C ALA A 18 -9.40 8.25 -3.33
N ARG A 19 -8.25 7.75 -3.79
CA ARG A 19 -7.52 6.67 -3.11
C ARG A 19 -7.09 7.06 -1.71
N GLU A 20 -6.54 8.26 -1.56
CA GLU A 20 -6.11 8.78 -0.26
C GLU A 20 -7.30 8.97 0.70
N ALA A 21 -8.45 9.44 0.21
CA ALA A 21 -9.69 9.54 0.98
C ALA A 21 -10.20 8.18 1.45
N GLY A 22 -10.17 7.16 0.59
CA GLY A 22 -10.51 5.79 0.98
C GLY A 22 -9.57 5.25 2.04
N ILE A 23 -8.26 5.45 1.88
CA ILE A 23 -7.24 5.03 2.86
C ILE A 23 -7.48 5.73 4.20
N GLN A 24 -7.67 7.05 4.21
CA GLN A 24 -7.94 7.81 5.42
C GLN A 24 -9.22 7.32 6.12
N ALA A 25 -10.29 7.04 5.37
CA ALA A 25 -11.51 6.49 5.92
C ALA A 25 -11.33 5.06 6.48
N SER A 26 -10.50 4.24 5.83
CA SER A 26 -10.15 2.89 6.32
C SER A 26 -9.35 2.97 7.63
N LEU A 27 -8.34 3.84 7.69
CA LEU A 27 -7.55 4.11 8.89
C LEU A 27 -8.42 4.60 10.04
N ALA A 28 -9.34 5.54 9.78
CA ALA A 28 -10.26 6.04 10.80
C ALA A 28 -11.17 4.94 11.37
N ARG A 29 -11.64 4.00 10.54
CA ARG A 29 -12.46 2.85 10.99
C ARG A 29 -11.66 1.82 11.78
N ALA A 30 -10.38 1.65 11.48
CA ALA A 30 -9.51 0.75 12.21
C ALA A 30 -9.24 1.21 13.66
N GLY A 31 -9.49 2.49 13.97
CA GLY A 31 -9.33 3.07 15.30
C GLY A 31 -7.95 3.69 15.54
N GLN A 32 -7.69 4.11 16.77
CA GLN A 32 -6.53 4.93 17.17
C GLN A 32 -5.29 4.10 17.55
N GLY A 33 -5.20 2.84 17.11
CA GLY A 33 -4.14 1.91 17.49
C GLY A 33 -3.41 1.35 16.27
N GLY A 34 -2.09 1.31 16.34
CA GLY A 34 -1.22 0.67 15.35
C GLY A 34 -0.55 1.60 14.37
N SER A 35 0.66 1.24 13.95
CA SER A 35 1.39 1.92 12.88
C SER A 35 0.89 1.43 11.52
N ALA A 36 0.70 2.33 10.56
CA ALA A 36 0.32 2.00 9.20
C ALA A 36 1.37 2.50 8.21
N ALA A 37 1.49 1.79 7.10
CA ALA A 37 2.30 2.22 5.96
C ALA A 37 1.43 2.31 4.70
N VAL A 38 1.68 3.33 3.91
CA VAL A 38 1.00 3.57 2.64
C VAL A 38 2.04 3.71 1.56
N ILE A 39 1.91 2.95 0.47
CA ILE A 39 2.71 3.08 -0.75
C ILE A 39 1.77 3.57 -1.85
N LEU A 40 1.99 4.77 -2.37
CA LEU A 40 1.16 5.37 -3.42
C LEU A 40 1.93 5.44 -4.73
N GLU A 41 1.32 4.94 -5.80
CA GLU A 41 1.73 5.22 -7.16
C GLU A 41 1.28 6.62 -7.59
N GLY A 42 2.22 7.38 -8.15
CA GLY A 42 1.98 8.71 -8.69
C GLY A 42 2.74 9.82 -7.97
N LEU A 43 2.64 11.02 -8.55
CA LEU A 43 3.24 12.21 -7.98
C LEU A 43 2.50 12.64 -6.70
N PRO A 44 3.18 13.36 -5.78
CA PRO A 44 2.52 13.98 -4.64
C PRO A 44 1.44 14.96 -5.10
N ASP A 45 0.22 14.81 -4.59
CA ASP A 45 -0.83 15.82 -4.74
C ASP A 45 -0.65 16.90 -3.66
N PRO A 46 -0.60 18.20 -3.99
CA PRO A 46 -0.56 19.28 -3.00
C PRO A 46 -1.74 19.26 -2.01
N ARG A 47 -2.84 18.58 -2.37
CA ARG A 47 -4.04 18.36 -1.55
C ARG A 47 -4.04 17.00 -0.87
N SER A 48 -2.88 16.33 -0.80
CA SER A 48 -2.69 15.08 -0.09
C SER A 48 -3.22 15.20 1.34
N ILE A 49 -4.18 14.34 1.68
CA ILE A 49 -4.82 14.34 3.01
C ILE A 49 -4.16 13.35 3.96
N LEU A 50 -3.30 12.47 3.44
CA LEU A 50 -2.46 11.60 4.23
C LEU A 50 -1.23 12.38 4.72
N THR A 51 -1.26 12.79 5.99
CA THR A 51 -0.15 13.47 6.65
C THR A 51 0.75 12.46 7.35
N PRO A 52 2.03 12.32 6.96
CA PRO A 52 2.96 11.44 7.66
C PRO A 52 3.09 11.79 9.15
N SER A 53 3.18 10.77 9.99
CA SER A 53 3.29 10.92 11.44
C SER A 53 4.14 9.78 12.03
N SER A 54 4.30 9.74 13.36
CA SER A 54 4.96 8.61 14.03
C SER A 54 4.23 7.27 13.87
N SER A 55 2.93 7.31 13.51
CA SER A 55 2.08 6.13 13.31
C SER A 55 1.65 5.93 11.85
N LEU A 56 2.01 6.83 10.93
CA LEU A 56 1.67 6.73 9.52
C LEU A 56 2.88 7.04 8.63
N GLU A 57 3.40 6.01 7.97
CA GLU A 57 4.41 6.18 6.93
C GLU A 57 3.73 6.33 5.56
N VAL A 58 4.12 7.34 4.78
CA VAL A 58 3.64 7.54 3.41
C VAL A 58 4.83 7.53 2.47
N HIS A 59 4.86 6.54 1.57
CA HIS A 59 5.87 6.36 0.54
C HIS A 59 5.24 6.58 -0.82
N ARG A 60 5.90 7.32 -1.71
CA ARG A 60 5.43 7.54 -3.08
C ARG A 60 6.38 6.91 -4.08
N VAL A 61 5.81 6.26 -5.09
CA VAL A 61 6.52 5.57 -6.16
C VAL A 61 6.06 6.16 -7.48
N ALA A 62 7.00 6.41 -8.40
CA ALA A 62 6.67 7.01 -9.68
C ALA A 62 5.71 6.11 -10.51
N PRO A 63 4.87 6.69 -11.39
CA PRO A 63 4.01 5.93 -12.30
C PRO A 63 4.80 4.87 -13.09
N GLY A 64 4.21 3.70 -13.30
CA GLY A 64 4.82 2.62 -14.07
C GLY A 64 5.82 1.77 -13.27
N CYS A 65 6.40 2.28 -12.18
CA CYS A 65 7.33 1.51 -11.35
C CYS A 65 6.65 0.39 -10.53
N VAL A 66 5.32 0.36 -10.52
CA VAL A 66 4.49 -0.66 -9.85
C VAL A 66 4.14 -1.83 -10.78
N CYS A 67 4.28 -1.65 -12.10
CA CYS A 67 3.83 -2.61 -13.11
C CYS A 67 4.88 -3.01 -14.17
N CYS A 68 6.03 -2.32 -14.27
CA CYS A 68 7.05 -2.61 -15.29
C CYS A 68 8.05 -3.72 -14.90
N SER A 69 8.74 -4.29 -15.90
CA SER A 69 9.83 -5.28 -15.76
C SER A 69 10.74 -4.99 -14.56
N GLY A 70 10.48 -5.72 -13.46
CA GLY A 70 11.30 -5.74 -12.26
C GLY A 70 10.60 -5.27 -10.98
N ASN A 71 9.55 -4.44 -11.05
CA ASN A 71 8.89 -3.80 -9.90
C ASN A 71 9.88 -3.32 -8.83
N LEU A 72 11.12 -2.96 -9.21
CA LEU A 72 12.24 -2.94 -8.27
C LEU A 72 12.04 -1.87 -7.20
N VAL A 73 11.54 -0.72 -7.62
CA VAL A 73 11.23 0.38 -6.70
C VAL A 73 10.15 -0.06 -5.71
N LEU A 74 9.04 -0.65 -6.19
CA LEU A 74 7.99 -1.16 -5.31
C LEU A 74 8.52 -2.25 -4.37
N ARG A 75 9.30 -3.20 -4.89
CA ARG A 75 9.95 -4.28 -4.11
C ARG A 75 10.82 -3.72 -3.00
N VAL A 76 11.69 -2.77 -3.32
CA VAL A 76 12.60 -2.15 -2.34
C VAL A 76 11.81 -1.36 -1.30
N THR A 77 10.85 -0.55 -1.72
CA THR A 77 9.97 0.21 -0.81
C THR A 77 9.19 -0.72 0.11
N LEU A 78 8.57 -1.77 -0.44
CA LEU A 78 7.84 -2.78 0.33
C LEU A 78 8.75 -3.50 1.34
N ASN A 79 9.95 -3.91 0.94
CA ASN A 79 10.89 -4.54 1.87
C ASN A 79 11.36 -3.58 2.98
N ARG A 80 11.51 -2.28 2.70
CA ARG A 80 11.83 -1.27 3.71
C ARG A 80 10.68 -1.08 4.69
N VAL A 81 9.45 -1.02 4.19
CA VAL A 81 8.23 -0.95 4.99
C VAL A 81 8.08 -2.18 5.89
N LEU A 82 8.26 -3.39 5.35
CA LEU A 82 8.17 -4.64 6.11
C LEU A 82 9.16 -4.69 7.29
N ARG A 83 10.34 -4.07 7.16
CA ARG A 83 11.32 -3.96 8.25
C ARG A 83 10.90 -3.01 9.37
N ARG A 84 10.00 -2.06 9.09
CA ARG A 84 9.41 -1.15 10.08
C ARG A 84 8.30 -1.82 10.90
N ARG A 85 7.84 -3.00 10.47
CA ARG A 85 6.76 -3.78 11.10
C ARG A 85 5.52 -2.91 11.36
N PRO A 86 4.94 -2.30 10.32
CA PRO A 86 3.62 -1.70 10.47
C PRO A 86 2.61 -2.80 10.84
N GLU A 87 1.49 -2.40 11.38
CA GLU A 87 0.34 -3.28 11.62
C GLU A 87 -0.56 -3.39 10.39
N ARG A 88 -0.48 -2.43 9.45
CA ARG A 88 -1.29 -2.41 8.22
C ARG A 88 -0.52 -1.78 7.05
N LEU A 89 -0.75 -2.30 5.85
CA LEU A 89 -0.19 -1.79 4.61
C LEU A 89 -1.29 -1.46 3.60
N TYR A 90 -1.20 -0.29 2.97
CA TYR A 90 -2.02 0.09 1.83
C TYR A 90 -1.13 0.31 0.60
N ILE A 91 -1.51 -0.22 -0.55
CA ILE A 91 -0.82 -0.01 -1.83
C ILE A 91 -1.80 0.65 -2.79
N GLY A 92 -1.68 1.96 -2.98
CA GLY A 92 -2.52 2.75 -3.87
C GLY A 92 -2.00 2.75 -5.30
N LEU A 93 -2.83 2.32 -6.25
CA LEU A 93 -2.47 2.14 -7.66
C LEU A 93 -3.12 3.22 -8.52
N ALA A 94 -2.34 3.79 -9.45
CA ALA A 94 -2.85 4.83 -10.34
C ALA A 94 -3.69 4.25 -11.49
N SER A 95 -3.38 3.03 -11.95
CA SER A 95 -4.10 2.29 -12.97
C SER A 95 -4.47 0.89 -12.46
N THR A 96 -5.61 0.38 -12.93
CA THR A 96 -6.07 -1.00 -12.68
C THR A 96 -5.55 -2.00 -13.70
N GLU A 97 -4.93 -1.56 -14.81
CA GLU A 97 -4.50 -2.42 -15.92
C GLU A 97 -3.60 -3.59 -15.48
N HIS A 98 -2.83 -3.39 -14.41
CA HIS A 98 -1.87 -4.39 -13.91
C HIS A 98 -2.20 -4.88 -12.48
N LEU A 99 -3.42 -4.66 -12.01
CA LEU A 99 -3.84 -5.04 -10.65
C LEU A 99 -3.67 -6.55 -10.40
N ASP A 100 -4.13 -7.37 -11.34
CA ASP A 100 -4.03 -8.84 -11.21
C ASP A 100 -2.59 -9.33 -11.26
N GLN A 101 -1.75 -8.71 -12.08
CA GLN A 101 -0.33 -9.03 -12.15
C GLN A 101 0.39 -8.68 -10.84
N LEU A 102 0.05 -7.53 -10.25
CA LEU A 102 0.57 -7.11 -8.95
C LEU A 102 0.12 -8.06 -7.84
N ARG A 103 -1.17 -8.40 -7.80
CA ARG A 103 -1.73 -9.35 -6.84
C ARG A 103 -1.02 -10.70 -6.94
N SER A 104 -0.89 -11.24 -8.15
CA SER A 104 -0.19 -12.50 -8.40
C SER A 104 1.24 -12.46 -7.85
N TRP A 105 1.97 -11.35 -8.06
CA TRP A 105 3.32 -11.17 -7.54
C TRP A 105 3.38 -11.08 -6.00
N LEU A 106 2.43 -10.38 -5.36
CA LEU A 106 2.34 -10.30 -3.89
C LEU A 106 1.97 -11.65 -3.24
N GLN A 107 1.41 -12.58 -4.02
CA GLN A 107 1.14 -13.95 -3.60
C GLN A 107 2.29 -14.92 -3.90
N GLN A 108 3.42 -14.44 -4.46
CA GLN A 108 4.62 -15.25 -4.63
C GLN A 108 5.56 -15.14 -3.43
N PRO A 109 6.43 -16.15 -3.20
CA PRO A 109 7.49 -16.06 -2.20
C PRO A 109 8.41 -14.84 -2.39
N PRO A 110 8.81 -14.15 -1.30
CA PRO A 110 8.50 -14.45 0.11
C PRO A 110 7.23 -13.75 0.63
N TYR A 111 6.49 -13.03 -0.21
CA TYR A 111 5.38 -12.18 0.24
C TYR A 111 4.14 -12.97 0.65
N ASP A 112 3.98 -14.17 0.08
CA ASP A 112 2.97 -15.17 0.47
C ASP A 112 2.96 -15.48 1.99
N GLN A 113 4.11 -15.38 2.65
CA GLN A 113 4.28 -15.63 4.07
C GLN A 113 4.32 -14.36 4.92
N LEU A 114 4.54 -13.20 4.29
CA LEU A 114 4.72 -11.91 4.97
C LEU A 114 3.47 -11.06 4.93
N LEU A 115 2.62 -11.23 3.93
CA LEU A 115 1.44 -10.43 3.67
C LEU A 115 0.18 -11.28 3.73
N GLU A 116 -0.87 -10.71 4.30
CA GLU A 116 -2.24 -11.20 4.18
C GLU A 116 -3.00 -10.22 3.30
N LEU A 117 -3.28 -10.60 2.05
CA LEU A 117 -4.04 -9.75 1.14
C LEU A 117 -5.50 -9.68 1.60
N THR A 118 -5.95 -8.49 2.00
CA THR A 118 -7.34 -8.22 2.36
C THR A 118 -8.19 -7.93 1.12
N PRO A 119 -9.53 -7.85 1.22
CA PRO A 119 -10.35 -7.33 0.13
C PRO A 119 -9.85 -5.97 -0.36
N ASP A 120 -9.86 -5.78 -1.67
CA ASP A 120 -9.48 -4.51 -2.29
C ASP A 120 -10.38 -3.38 -1.81
N LEU A 121 -9.81 -2.18 -1.77
CA LEU A 121 -10.54 -0.95 -1.54
C LEU A 121 -10.68 -0.19 -2.87
N SER A 122 -11.89 -0.13 -3.40
CA SER A 122 -12.23 0.69 -4.56
C SER A 122 -12.96 1.96 -4.11
N THR A 123 -12.47 3.12 -4.55
CA THR A 123 -12.94 4.45 -4.12
C THR A 123 -13.50 5.27 -5.27
#